data_AF-A0A3D4YKJ0-F1
#
_entry.id   AF-A0A3D4YKJ0-F1
#
_cell.length_a   1.000
_cell.length_b   1.000
_cell.length_c   1.000
_cell.angle_alpha   90.00
_cell.angle_beta   90.00
_cell.angle_gamma   90.00
#
_symmetry.space_group_name_H-M   'P 1'
#
loop_
_entity.id
_entity.type
_entity.pdbx_description
1 polymer ?
#
loop_
_entity_poly.entity_id
_entity_poly.type
_entity_poly.pdbx_seq_one_letter_code
_entity_poly.pdbx_strand_id
1 'polypeptide(L)'
;MTAGRVVRLQMTAVSTPLTAPTPADFDAGFNATTGPTFTVSANASWTLQVHAAAATWTATNTSPGAPARANKPAADLQWSTASNGSFVALTTTDVNLVTGAATASNATTLYFQTLYDWTLDTPGIYSMAIVLTLTSP
;
A
#
# COMPACT_ATOMS: atom_id res chain seq x y z
N MET A 1 -25.59 -26.04 -17.86
CA MET A 1 -24.21 -25.95 -17.32
C MET A 1 -24.13 -24.69 -16.50
N THR A 2 -23.76 -24.78 -15.23
CA THR A 2 -23.34 -23.62 -14.44
C THR A 2 -21.83 -23.48 -14.59
N ALA A 3 -21.36 -22.30 -15.01
CA ALA A 3 -19.93 -22.03 -15.00
C ALA A 3 -19.42 -22.07 -13.56
N GLY A 4 -18.23 -22.63 -13.35
CA GLY A 4 -17.54 -22.55 -12.07
C GLY A 4 -17.28 -21.09 -11.65
N ARG A 5 -16.96 -20.90 -10.38
CA ARG A 5 -16.70 -19.56 -9.84
C ARG A 5 -15.31 -19.08 -10.28
N VAL A 6 -15.25 -17.89 -10.86
CA VAL A 6 -14.03 -17.32 -11.43
C VAL A 6 -13.85 -15.91 -10.90
N VAL A 7 -12.68 -15.67 -10.32
CA VAL A 7 -12.23 -14.33 -9.92
C VAL A 7 -10.76 -14.19 -10.35
N ARG A 8 -10.40 -13.04 -10.89
CA ARG A 8 -9.05 -12.72 -11.34
C ARG A 8 -8.65 -11.35 -10.86
N LEU A 9 -7.44 -11.24 -10.30
CA LEU A 9 -6.78 -9.98 -9.99
C LEU A 9 -5.63 -9.77 -10.99
N GLN A 10 -5.56 -8.58 -11.57
CA GLN A 10 -4.43 -8.11 -12.36
C GLN A 10 -3.91 -6.80 -11.76
N MET A 11 -2.61 -6.53 -11.89
CA MET A 11 -1.96 -5.35 -11.34
C MET A 11 -1.07 -4.71 -12.40
N THR A 12 -1.03 -3.38 -12.46
CA THR A 12 -0.13 -2.66 -13.39
C THR A 12 1.34 -2.77 -13.01
N ALA A 13 1.63 -2.96 -11.72
CA ALA A 13 2.97 -3.18 -11.19
C ALA A 13 2.89 -3.97 -9.87
N VAL A 14 3.98 -4.67 -9.54
CA VAL A 14 4.13 -5.42 -8.26
C VAL A 14 4.97 -4.67 -7.22
N SER A 15 5.52 -3.52 -7.59
CA SER A 15 6.32 -2.66 -6.72
C SER A 15 6.05 -1.19 -7.03
N THR A 16 6.01 -0.35 -6.00
CA THR A 16 5.92 1.10 -6.14
C THR A 16 7.19 1.72 -5.59
N PRO A 17 8.03 2.36 -6.43
CA PRO A 17 9.17 3.10 -5.94
C PRO A 17 8.70 4.34 -5.17
N LEU A 18 9.29 4.57 -4.00
CA LEU A 18 9.09 5.81 -3.26
C LEU A 18 10.13 6.82 -3.72
N THR A 19 9.70 8.06 -3.94
CA THR A 19 10.62 9.17 -4.18
C THR A 19 11.39 9.47 -2.90
N ALA A 20 12.69 9.77 -3.02
CA ALA A 20 13.46 10.20 -1.87
C ALA A 20 12.84 11.48 -1.26
N PRO A 21 12.60 11.53 0.06
CA PRO A 21 11.97 12.68 0.68
C PRO A 21 12.89 13.90 0.66
N THR A 22 12.28 15.07 0.52
CA THR A 22 12.90 16.38 0.62
C THR A 22 12.58 17.01 1.99
N PRO A 23 13.31 18.05 2.43
CA PRO A 23 12.96 18.78 3.65
C PRO A 23 11.49 19.25 3.70
N ALA A 24 10.92 19.63 2.55
CA ALA A 24 9.52 20.05 2.47
C ALA A 24 8.53 18.91 2.76
N ASP A 25 8.88 17.66 2.44
CA ASP A 25 8.05 16.49 2.76
C ASP A 25 8.04 16.21 4.27
N PHE A 26 9.17 16.44 4.94
CA PHE A 26 9.24 16.36 6.40
C PHE A 26 8.45 17.51 7.06
N ASP A 27 8.52 18.73 6.53
CA ASP A 27 7.73 19.87 7.01
C ASP A 27 6.22 19.65 6.80
N ALA A 28 5.83 19.02 5.69
CA ALA A 28 4.46 18.60 5.42
C ALA A 28 4.03 17.37 6.25
N GLY A 29 5.00 16.60 6.77
CA GLY A 29 4.80 15.36 7.51
C GLY A 29 4.51 14.14 6.63
N PHE A 30 4.49 14.27 5.30
CA PHE A 30 4.29 13.15 4.37
C PHE A 30 4.78 13.45 2.94
N ASN A 31 5.00 12.39 2.16
CA ASN A 31 5.09 12.45 0.70
C ASN A 31 4.03 11.52 0.07
N ALA A 32 3.32 12.02 -0.95
CA ALA A 32 2.32 11.26 -1.68
C ALA A 32 2.94 10.48 -2.84
N THR A 33 2.51 9.24 -3.05
CA THR A 33 2.96 8.40 -4.17
C THR A 33 1.79 7.66 -4.79
N THR A 34 1.67 7.71 -6.11
CA THR A 34 0.68 6.90 -6.84
C THR A 34 1.13 5.45 -6.90
N GLY A 35 0.32 4.55 -6.37
CA GLY A 35 0.54 3.11 -6.37
C GLY A 35 0.06 2.43 -7.66
N PRO A 36 -0.03 1.09 -7.66
CA PRO A 36 -0.53 0.34 -8.79
C PRO A 36 -2.05 0.50 -8.96
N THR A 37 -2.52 0.22 -10.17
CA THR A 37 -3.94 0.00 -10.45
C THR A 37 -4.21 -1.50 -10.46
N PHE A 38 -5.23 -1.90 -9.71
CA PHE A 38 -5.76 -3.26 -9.67
C PHE A 38 -6.96 -3.36 -10.59
N THR A 39 -7.02 -4.43 -11.36
CA THR A 39 -8.19 -4.76 -12.18
C THR A 39 -8.74 -6.11 -11.75
N VAL A 40 -9.98 -6.12 -11.26
CA VAL A 40 -10.70 -7.35 -10.92
C VAL A 40 -11.69 -7.70 -12.02
N SER A 41 -11.69 -8.97 -12.42
CA SER A 41 -12.72 -9.57 -13.27
C SER A 41 -13.31 -10.77 -12.54
N ALA A 42 -14.64 -10.85 -12.45
CA ALA A 42 -15.32 -11.87 -11.64
C ALA A 42 -16.71 -12.23 -12.19
N ASN A 43 -17.14 -13.48 -12.03
CA ASN A 43 -18.53 -13.89 -12.30
C ASN A 43 -19.40 -14.01 -11.04
N ALA A 44 -18.88 -13.59 -9.88
CA ALA A 44 -19.55 -13.62 -8.59
C ALA A 44 -19.16 -12.38 -7.76
N SER A 45 -19.77 -12.21 -6.59
CA SER A 45 -19.35 -11.18 -5.64
C SER A 45 -17.93 -11.43 -5.12
N TRP A 46 -17.20 -10.36 -4.88
CA TRP A 46 -15.79 -10.40 -4.51
C TRP A 46 -15.43 -9.28 -3.54
N THR A 47 -14.33 -9.48 -2.81
CA THR A 47 -13.74 -8.50 -1.92
C THR A 47 -12.23 -8.54 -2.07
N LEU A 48 -11.63 -7.38 -2.27
CA LEU A 48 -10.18 -7.19 -2.25
C LEU A 48 -9.81 -6.57 -0.90
N GLN A 49 -8.91 -7.23 -0.17
CA GLN A 49 -8.41 -6.80 1.12
C GLN A 49 -6.95 -6.39 1.01
N VAL A 50 -6.51 -5.53 1.93
CA VAL A 50 -5.14 -5.02 2.01
C VAL A 50 -4.64 -5.02 3.46
N HIS A 51 -3.38 -5.41 3.66
CA HIS A 51 -2.66 -5.25 4.93
C HIS A 51 -1.14 -5.18 4.71
N ALA A 52 -0.40 -4.73 5.73
CA ALA A 52 1.05 -4.77 5.77
C ALA A 52 1.54 -6.19 6.12
N ALA A 53 2.49 -6.73 5.35
CA ALA A 53 3.05 -8.05 5.63
C ALA A 53 3.81 -8.12 6.97
N ALA A 54 4.28 -6.97 7.47
CA ALA A 54 5.00 -6.84 8.73
C ALA A 54 4.61 -5.54 9.45
N ALA A 55 4.78 -5.51 10.78
CA ALA A 55 4.45 -4.35 11.60
C ALA A 55 5.42 -3.17 11.42
N THR A 56 6.61 -3.42 10.87
CA THR A 56 7.66 -2.42 10.65
C THR A 56 8.24 -2.54 9.26
N TRP A 57 8.83 -1.45 8.79
CA TRP A 57 9.60 -1.43 7.54
C TRP A 57 10.90 -2.20 7.69
N THR A 58 11.37 -2.78 6.59
CA THR A 58 12.75 -3.23 6.47
C THR A 58 13.63 -2.03 6.17
N ALA A 59 14.65 -1.79 6.98
CA ALA A 59 15.56 -0.66 6.84
C ALA A 59 17.00 -1.12 6.64
N THR A 60 17.70 -0.53 5.68
CA THR A 60 19.12 -0.75 5.42
C THR A 60 19.87 0.57 5.55
N ASN A 61 20.95 0.56 6.34
CA ASN A 61 21.80 1.72 6.56
C ASN A 61 22.51 2.13 5.27
N THR A 62 22.47 3.42 4.95
CA THR A 62 23.24 4.01 3.83
C THR A 62 24.25 5.05 4.29
N SER A 63 24.17 5.48 5.55
CA SER A 63 25.06 6.49 6.14
C SER A 63 25.96 5.88 7.23
N PRO A 64 27.29 6.01 7.13
CA PRO A 64 28.19 5.60 8.22
C PRO A 64 27.91 6.40 9.51
N GLY A 65 27.81 5.70 10.64
CA GLY A 65 27.65 6.34 11.96
C GLY A 65 26.23 6.85 12.28
N ALA A 66 25.28 6.75 11.34
CA ALA A 66 23.88 7.09 11.56
C ALA A 66 22.99 5.91 11.10
N PRO A 67 22.58 5.00 12.00
CA PRO A 67 21.77 3.85 11.61
C PRO A 67 20.39 4.30 11.12
N ALA A 68 19.90 3.60 10.09
CA ALA A 68 18.53 3.71 9.62
C ALA A 68 17.57 3.29 10.74
N ARG A 69 16.39 3.91 10.76
CA ARG A 69 15.36 3.69 11.78
C ARG A 69 14.77 2.29 11.64
N ALA A 70 15.25 1.36 12.46
CA ALA A 70 14.81 -0.04 12.42
C ALA A 70 13.35 -0.27 12.86
N ASN A 71 12.75 0.69 13.57
CA ASN A 71 11.40 0.56 14.14
C ASN A 71 10.37 1.49 13.47
N LYS A 72 10.56 1.87 12.21
CA LYS A 72 9.55 2.62 11.46
C LYS A 72 8.29 1.76 11.33
N PRO A 73 7.11 2.17 11.85
CA PRO A 73 5.92 1.34 11.86
C PRO A 73 5.24 1.30 10.49
N ALA A 74 4.47 0.23 10.23
CA ALA A 74 3.64 0.12 9.03
C ALA A 74 2.57 1.22 8.93
N ALA A 75 2.14 1.76 10.07
CA ALA A 75 1.20 2.87 10.12
C ALA A 75 1.73 4.17 9.47
N ASP A 76 3.05 4.30 9.30
CA ASP A 76 3.66 5.40 8.55
C ASP A 76 3.38 5.28 7.04
N LEU A 77 2.98 4.11 6.53
CA LEU A 77 2.41 4.00 5.20
C LEU A 77 0.88 4.10 5.31
N GLN A 78 0.31 5.13 4.73
CA GLN A 78 -1.13 5.29 4.62
C GLN A 78 -1.58 5.05 3.18
N TRP A 79 -2.82 4.61 3.00
CA TRP A 79 -3.38 4.30 1.69
C TRP A 79 -4.77 4.91 1.49
N SER A 80 -5.15 5.11 0.23
CA SER A 80 -6.47 5.54 -0.21
C SER A 80 -6.77 4.99 -1.61
N THR A 81 -8.05 4.88 -1.96
CA THR A 81 -8.50 4.59 -3.34
C THR A 81 -8.83 5.86 -4.13
N ALA A 82 -8.61 7.04 -3.55
CA ALA A 82 -8.77 8.34 -4.20
C ALA A 82 -7.53 9.21 -3.95
N SER A 83 -7.05 9.90 -4.98
CA SER A 83 -5.80 10.68 -4.93
C SER A 83 -5.79 11.76 -3.84
N ASN A 84 -6.94 12.36 -3.57
CA ASN A 84 -7.15 13.37 -2.52
C ASN A 84 -8.17 12.90 -1.47
N GLY A 85 -8.30 11.58 -1.29
CA GLY A 85 -9.23 11.00 -0.33
C GLY A 85 -8.71 11.04 1.11
N SER A 86 -9.50 10.51 2.03
CA SER A 86 -9.01 10.20 3.37
C SER A 86 -8.03 9.03 3.31
N PHE A 87 -6.83 9.23 3.84
CA PHE A 87 -5.81 8.20 3.92
C PHE A 87 -5.93 7.44 5.24
N VAL A 88 -5.82 6.11 5.16
CA VAL A 88 -5.91 5.21 6.32
C VAL A 88 -4.55 4.56 6.53
N ALA A 89 -4.07 4.56 7.78
CA ALA A 89 -2.82 3.91 8.14
C ALA A 89 -2.88 2.40 7.86
N LEU A 90 -1.83 1.86 7.26
CA LEU A 90 -1.72 0.43 7.03
C LEU A 90 -1.44 -0.29 8.35
N THR A 91 -2.08 -1.45 8.53
CA THR A 91 -1.87 -2.32 9.70
C THR A 91 -1.60 -3.74 9.24
N THR A 92 -1.20 -4.63 10.13
CA THR A 92 -1.04 -6.07 9.83
C THR A 92 -2.37 -6.84 9.83
N THR A 93 -3.50 -6.14 9.97
CA THR A 93 -4.83 -6.75 9.92
C THR A 93 -5.48 -6.44 8.58
N ASP A 94 -6.16 -7.43 8.00
CA ASP A 94 -6.92 -7.25 6.76
C ASP A 94 -7.96 -6.15 6.88
N VAL A 95 -7.92 -5.21 5.95
CA VAL A 95 -8.96 -4.19 5.75
C VAL A 95 -9.52 -4.31 4.35
N ASN A 96 -10.83 -4.16 4.20
CA ASN A 96 -11.47 -4.14 2.89
C ASN A 96 -11.00 -2.91 2.10
N LEU A 97 -10.33 -3.15 0.97
CA LEU A 97 -9.92 -2.13 0.03
C LEU A 97 -11.10 -1.73 -0.86
N VAL A 98 -11.74 -2.73 -1.47
CA VAL A 98 -12.86 -2.55 -2.39
C VAL A 98 -13.66 -3.85 -2.52
N THR A 99 -14.98 -3.72 -2.67
CA THR A 99 -15.91 -4.83 -2.87
C THR A 99 -16.64 -4.67 -4.19
N GLY A 100 -17.06 -5.76 -4.81
CA GLY A 100 -17.90 -5.69 -6.01
C GLY A 100 -18.72 -6.93 -6.25
N ALA A 101 -19.66 -6.82 -7.19
CA ALA A 101 -20.41 -7.93 -7.76
C ALA A 101 -19.71 -8.49 -9.01
N ALA A 102 -20.36 -9.42 -9.71
CA ALA A 102 -19.88 -9.90 -11.01
C ALA A 102 -19.56 -8.72 -11.94
N THR A 103 -18.36 -8.72 -12.52
CA THR A 103 -17.85 -7.65 -13.37
C THR A 103 -16.89 -8.19 -14.41
N ALA A 104 -16.97 -7.66 -15.62
CA ALA A 104 -15.96 -7.92 -16.64
C ALA A 104 -14.62 -7.22 -16.31
N SER A 105 -14.70 -6.06 -15.68
CA SER A 105 -13.54 -5.24 -15.30
C SER A 105 -13.94 -4.21 -14.25
N ASN A 106 -13.24 -4.20 -13.11
CA ASN A 106 -13.31 -3.13 -12.12
C ASN A 106 -11.88 -2.68 -11.82
N ALA A 107 -11.55 -1.44 -12.17
CA ALA A 107 -10.24 -0.85 -11.96
C ALA A 107 -10.24 0.04 -10.71
N THR A 108 -9.30 -0.19 -9.79
CA THR A 108 -9.09 0.61 -8.57
C THR A 108 -7.61 0.96 -8.45
N THR A 109 -7.29 2.25 -8.34
CA THR A 109 -5.90 2.71 -8.13
C THR A 109 -5.66 2.90 -6.63
N LEU A 110 -4.53 2.39 -6.14
CA LEU A 110 -4.03 2.76 -4.82
C LEU A 110 -3.24 4.06 -4.88
N TYR A 111 -3.47 4.90 -3.89
CA TYR A 111 -2.67 6.07 -3.59
C TYR A 111 -2.07 5.88 -2.21
N PHE A 112 -0.81 6.27 -2.05
CA PHE A 112 -0.10 6.16 -0.79
C PHE A 112 0.32 7.54 -0.27
N GLN A 113 0.40 7.65 1.05
CA GLN A 113 1.14 8.70 1.74
C GLN A 113 2.12 8.04 2.69
N THR A 114 3.41 8.34 2.53
CA THR A 114 4.43 7.91 3.49
C THR A 114 4.68 9.05 4.47
N LEU A 115 4.44 8.82 5.75
CA LEU A 115 4.65 9.79 6.81
C LEU A 115 6.15 9.93 7.14
N TYR A 116 6.55 11.17 7.41
CA TYR A 116 7.92 11.51 7.78
C TYR A 116 7.97 12.31 9.09
N ASP A 117 8.98 12.03 9.89
CA ASP A 117 9.22 12.72 11.16
C ASP A 117 10.69 13.14 11.25
N TRP A 118 10.92 14.45 11.45
CA TRP A 118 12.25 15.06 11.54
C TRP A 118 13.12 14.49 12.67
N THR A 119 12.50 14.01 13.74
CA THR A 119 13.18 13.54 14.94
C THR A 119 13.45 12.04 14.92
N LEU A 120 12.60 11.27 14.25
CA LEU A 120 12.65 9.81 14.26
C LEU A 120 13.27 9.22 12.99
N ASP A 121 12.95 9.76 11.82
CA ASP A 121 13.37 9.16 10.56
C ASP A 121 14.80 9.55 10.21
N THR A 122 15.63 8.52 10.02
CA THR A 122 17.05 8.68 9.68
C THR A 122 17.34 8.18 8.26
N PRO A 123 18.45 8.64 7.63
CA PRO A 123 18.82 8.21 6.29
C PRO A 123 18.99 6.68 6.16
N GLY A 124 18.37 6.11 5.12
CA GLY A 124 18.42 4.68 4.86
C GLY A 124 17.61 4.32 3.61
N ILE A 125 17.71 3.06 3.20
CA ILE A 125 16.78 2.47 2.23
C ILE A 125 15.71 1.74 3.04
N TYR A 126 14.45 2.08 2.78
CA TYR A 126 13.30 1.49 3.44
C TYR A 126 12.44 0.74 2.42
N SER A 127 11.97 -0.45 2.80
CA SER A 127 11.02 -1.23 2.01
C SER A 127 9.97 -1.89 2.89
N MET A 128 8.77 -2.06 2.32
CA MET A 128 7.65 -2.73 2.98
C MET A 128 6.88 -3.54 1.94
N ALA A 129 6.49 -4.75 2.32
CA ALA A 129 5.58 -5.56 1.52
C ALA A 129 4.14 -5.32 1.99
N ILE A 130 3.24 -5.18 1.01
CA ILE A 130 1.79 -5.10 1.23
C ILE A 130 1.20 -6.39 0.66
N VAL A 131 0.26 -6.97 1.38
CA VAL A 131 -0.48 -8.17 0.96
C VAL A 131 -1.85 -7.74 0.46
N LEU A 132 -2.22 -8.30 -0.69
CA LEU A 132 -3.53 -8.11 -1.31
C LEU A 132 -4.22 -9.46 -1.41
N THR A 133 -5.38 -9.59 -0.76
CA THR A 133 -6.14 -10.84 -0.75
C THR A 133 -7.45 -10.64 -1.49
N LEU A 134 -7.60 -11.32 -2.63
CA LEU A 134 -8.85 -11.35 -3.38
C LEU A 134 -9.66 -12.56 -2.95
N THR A 135 -10.78 -12.31 -2.27
CA THR A 135 -11.73 -13.34 -1.87
C THR A 135 -13.02 -13.21 -2.66
N SER A 136 -13.76 -14.30 -2.66
CA SER A 136 -15.05 -14.39 -3.30
C SER A 136 -15.80 -15.47 -2.49
N PRO A 137 -16.97 -15.16 -1.87
CA PRO A 137 -17.77 -16.12 -1.10
C PRO A 137 -18.66 -17.03 -1.96
#